data_AF-A0A7C6FRB7-F1
#
_entry.id   AF-A0A7C6FRB7-F1
#
_cell.length_a   1.000
_cell.length_b   1.000
_cell.length_c   1.000
_cell.angle_alpha   90.00
_cell.angle_beta   90.00
_cell.angle_gamma   90.00
#
_symmetry.space_group_name_H-M   'P 1'
#
loop_
_entity.id
_entity.type
_entity.pdbx_description
1 polymer ?
#
loop_
_entity_poly.entity_id
_entity_poly.type
_entity_poly.pdbx_seq_one_letter_code
_entity_poly.pdbx_strand_id
1 'polypeptide(L)' 'MAAGKEAECGLTTSPFVMTLAYGGEDIYSGWMKNKKSAMISCNDGFRPVSFLLEALEEEAD' A
#
# COMPACT_ATOMS: atom_id res chain seq x y z
N MET A 1 23.45 9.13 5.68
CA MET A 1 22.79 8.81 4.39
C MET A 1 21.66 7.83 4.65
N ALA A 2 20.48 8.32 5.02
CA ALA A 2 19.28 7.51 5.25
C ALA A 2 18.04 8.14 4.59
N ALA A 3 18.25 9.00 3.59
CA ALA A 3 17.20 9.78 2.93
C ALA A 3 16.81 9.25 1.54
N GLY A 4 17.32 8.09 1.13
CA GLY A 4 17.10 7.55 -0.23
C GLY A 4 16.42 6.18 -0.28
N LYS A 5 16.10 5.59 0.86
CA LYS A 5 15.73 4.17 1.00
C LYS A 5 14.21 4.03 1.24
N GLU A 6 13.64 4.81 2.16
CA GLU A 6 12.18 4.97 2.31
C GLU A 6 11.48 5.50 1.04
N ALA A 7 12.19 6.26 0.21
CA ALA A 7 11.66 6.78 -1.06
C ALA A 7 11.42 5.67 -2.11
N GLU A 8 12.22 4.61 -2.14
CA GLU A 8 12.04 3.51 -3.09
C GLU A 8 10.77 2.72 -2.76
N CYS A 9 10.57 2.41 -1.48
CA CYS A 9 9.32 1.80 -1.05
C CYS A 9 8.12 2.69 -1.33
N GLY A 10 8.24 4.00 -1.07
CA GLY A 10 7.19 4.99 -1.34
C GLY A 10 6.76 5.02 -2.82
N LEU A 11 7.69 4.87 -3.76
CA LEU A 11 7.38 4.82 -5.20
C LEU A 11 6.60 3.56 -5.58
N THR A 12 6.89 2.42 -4.95
CA THR A 12 6.18 1.16 -5.21
C THR A 12 4.81 1.08 -4.53
N THR A 13 4.63 1.71 -3.37
CA THR A 13 3.36 1.71 -2.61
C THR A 13 2.41 2.82 -3.05
N SER A 14 2.92 3.95 -3.54
CA SER A 14 2.14 5.12 -3.98
C SER A 14 0.96 4.78 -4.91
N PRO A 15 1.10 3.99 -5.99
CA PRO A 15 -0.04 3.70 -6.87
C PRO A 15 -1.15 2.91 -6.17
N PHE A 16 -0.80 2.03 -5.22
CA PHE A 16 -1.78 1.26 -4.44
C PHE A 16 -2.51 2.17 -3.44
N VAL A 17 -1.77 3.04 -2.75
CA VAL A 17 -2.36 4.04 -1.85
C VAL A 17 -3.33 4.94 -2.62
N MET A 18 -2.93 5.45 -3.78
CA MET A 18 -3.79 6.32 -4.60
C MET A 18 -5.01 5.56 -5.11
N THR A 19 -4.84 4.33 -5.59
CA THR A 19 -5.97 3.50 -6.05
C THR A 19 -6.99 3.31 -4.94
N LEU A 20 -6.54 2.93 -3.75
CA LEU A 20 -7.40 2.75 -2.57
C LEU A 20 -8.07 4.06 -2.14
N ALA A 21 -7.33 5.18 -2.14
CA ALA A 21 -7.84 6.50 -1.76
C ALA A 21 -8.91 7.04 -2.74
N TYR A 22 -8.81 6.72 -4.03
CA TYR A 22 -9.81 7.08 -5.04
C TYR A 22 -10.98 6.08 -5.15
N GLY A 23 -11.09 5.13 -4.21
CA GLY A 23 -12.18 4.15 -4.17
C GLY A 23 -11.98 2.95 -5.10
N GLY A 24 -10.78 2.76 -5.64
CA GLY A 24 -10.40 1.54 -6.34
C GLY A 24 -10.36 0.35 -5.38
N GLU A 25 -10.97 -0.76 -5.78
CA GLU A 25 -11.06 -1.98 -4.99
C GLU A 25 -10.60 -3.19 -5.80
N ASP A 26 -10.40 -4.30 -5.10
CA ASP A 26 -10.09 -5.61 -5.67
C ASP A 26 -8.81 -5.66 -6.52
N ILE A 27 -7.76 -4.96 -6.06
CA ILE A 27 -6.48 -4.78 -6.76
C ILE A 27 -5.80 -6.12 -7.10
N TYR A 28 -6.10 -7.18 -6.33
CA TYR A 28 -5.59 -8.53 -6.53
C TYR A 28 -6.63 -9.54 -7.04
N SER A 29 -7.73 -9.07 -7.64
CA SER A 29 -8.75 -9.92 -8.28
C SER A 29 -9.24 -11.08 -7.40
N GLY A 30 -9.65 -10.77 -6.17
CA GLY A 30 -10.25 -11.69 -5.22
C GLY A 30 -9.26 -12.44 -4.32
N TRP A 31 -7.95 -12.20 -4.42
CA TRP A 31 -6.95 -12.86 -3.59
C TRP A 31 -6.97 -12.37 -2.12
N MET A 32 -7.31 -11.10 -1.91
CA MET A 32 -7.41 -10.50 -0.58
C MET A 32 -8.82 -10.68 0.00
N LYS A 33 -8.90 -10.99 1.30
CA LYS A 33 -10.20 -11.09 2.01
C LYS A 33 -10.96 -9.77 1.99
N ASN A 34 -10.24 -8.66 2.14
CA ASN A 34 -10.79 -7.33 2.05
C ASN A 34 -10.39 -6.71 0.71
N LYS A 35 -11.39 -6.37 -0.10
CA LYS A 35 -11.21 -5.79 -1.44
C LYS A 35 -10.66 -4.36 -1.39
N LYS A 36 -10.83 -3.67 -0.26
CA LYS A 36 -10.30 -2.32 0.01
C LYS A 36 -8.92 -2.36 0.69
N SER A 37 -8.21 -3.48 0.58
CA SER A 37 -6.90 -3.68 1.19
C SER A 37 -5.87 -4.18 0.18
N ALA A 38 -4.61 -3.79 0.39
CA ALA A 38 -3.48 -4.26 -0.39
C ALA A 38 -2.29 -4.59 0.53
N MET A 39 -1.67 -5.76 0.33
CA MET A 39 -0.45 -6.14 1.02
C MET A 39 0.74 -5.93 0.09
N ILE A 40 1.61 -4.96 0.38
CA ILE A 40 2.76 -4.61 -0.44
C ILE A 40 4.04 -4.99 0.28
N SER A 41 4.92 -5.73 -0.38
CA SER A 41 6.27 -5.98 0.13
C SER A 41 7.29 -5.23 -0.70
N CYS A 42 8.13 -4.45 -0.05
CA CYS A 42 9.26 -3.77 -0.67
C CYS A 42 10.54 -4.18 0.03
N ASN A 43 11.56 -4.53 -0.77
CA ASN A 43 12.88 -4.83 -0.24
C ASN A 43 13.78 -3.65 -0.52
N ASP A 44 13.93 -2.79 0.48
CA ASP A 44 14.71 -1.56 0.41
C ASP A 44 16.22 -1.83 0.51
N GLY A 45 16.70 -2.94 -0.07
CA GLY A 45 18.11 -3.35 -0.14
C GLY A 45 18.85 -3.60 1.19
N PHE A 46 18.21 -3.41 2.34
CA PHE A 46 18.80 -3.69 3.67
C PHE A 46 17.95 -4.65 4.49
N ARG A 47 16.62 -4.51 4.47
CA ARG A 47 15.68 -5.44 5.09
C ARG A 47 14.35 -5.41 4.32
N PRO A 48 13.72 -6.57 4.05
CA PRO A 48 12.38 -6.60 3.47
C PRO A 48 11.37 -6.02 4.46
N VAL A 49 10.53 -5.11 3.97
CA VAL A 49 9.43 -4.49 4.72
C VAL A 49 8.13 -4.84 4.02
N SER A 50 7.13 -5.24 4.79
CA SER A 50 5.79 -5.51 4.26
C SER A 50 4.78 -4.56 4.90
N PHE A 51 3.96 -3.93 4.07
CA PHE A 51 2.93 -2.97 4.42
C PHE A 51 1.56 -3.58 4.17
N LEU A 52 0.65 -3.38 5.11
CA LEU A 52 -0.77 -3.60 4.91
C LEU A 52 -1.40 -2.22 4.72
N LEU A 53 -1.92 -1.97 3.52
CA LEU A 53 -2.64 -0.77 3.15
C LEU A 53 -4.14 -1.07 3.18
N GLU A 54 -4.91 -0.25 3.85
CA GLU A 54 -6.37 -0.40 3.95
C GLU A 54 -7.02 0.98 3.80
N ALA A 55 -7.99 1.08 2.89
CA ALA A 55 -8.81 2.29 2.82
C ALA A 55 -9.79 2.29 4.00
N LEU A 56 -9.64 3.27 4.89
CA LEU A 56 -10.64 3.56 5.90
C LEU A 56 -11.76 4.36 5.23
N GLU A 57 -13.00 3.96 5.45
CA GLU A 57 -14.12 4.84 5.14
C GLU A 57 -14.11 5.93 6.22
N GLU A 58 -14.14 7.19 5.80
CA GLU A 58 -14.28 8.30 6.71
C GLU A 58 -15.69 8.21 7.30
N GLU A 59 -15.82 7.59 8.48
CA GLU A 59 -16.96 7.83 9.36
C GLU A 59 -16.78 9.25 9.90
N ALA A 60 -17.10 10.23 9.06
CA ALA A 60 -17.23 11.62 9.45
C ALA A 60 -18.50 11.76 10.31
N ASP A 61 -18.36 11.53 11.62
CA ASP A 61 -19.26 12.07 12.65
C ASP A 61 -18.77 13.45 13.10
#